data_AF-A0A0F9FAL1-F1
#
_entry.id   AF-A0A0F9FAL1-F1
#
_cell.length_a   1.000
_cell.length_b   1.000
_cell.length_c   1.000
_cell.angle_alpha   90.00
_cell.angle_beta   90.00
_cell.angle_gamma   90.00
#
_symmetry.space_group_name_H-M   'P 1'
#
loop_
_entity.id
_entity.type
_entity.pdbx_description
1 polymer ?
#
loop_
_entity_poly.entity_id
_entity_poly.type
_entity_poly.pdbx_seq_one_letter_code
_entity_poly.pdbx_strand_id
1 'polypeptide(L)'
;MPSISDRSRLPYEVNRYGCRVFVLIAIPQFVEGRCLDSEQILNLIARGKAVDEVIVNEMLRCGRQEHLLINWAFEALGSTRQGRQVGWAPEHVARDNWQYMVQHWETAGPDGHFILADRGQKEIYNPSRDPAIEMKQIVRRLCYSTWEA
;
A
#
# COMPACT_ATOMS: atom_id res chain seq x y z
N MET A 1 17.84 -1.82 -28.00
CA MET A 1 17.78 -1.37 -26.61
C MET A 1 16.32 -1.34 -26.20
N PRO A 2 15.89 -2.04 -25.13
CA PRO A 2 14.49 -1.97 -24.70
C PRO A 2 14.18 -0.56 -24.21
N SER A 3 13.02 -0.02 -24.59
CA SER A 3 12.59 1.32 -24.20
C SER A 3 12.35 1.40 -22.70
N ILE A 4 12.63 2.57 -22.13
CA ILE A 4 12.49 2.90 -20.70
C ILE A 4 11.02 2.75 -20.21
N SER A 5 10.05 2.58 -21.12
CA SER A 5 8.61 2.51 -20.82
C SER A 5 8.11 1.18 -20.28
N ASP A 6 8.95 0.13 -20.22
CA ASP A 6 8.53 -1.21 -19.75
C ASP A 6 9.03 -1.56 -18.33
N ARG A 7 9.87 -0.70 -17.72
CA ARG A 7 10.38 -0.89 -16.35
C ARG A 7 9.42 -0.42 -15.25
N SER A 8 8.29 0.17 -15.62
CA SER A 8 7.30 0.72 -14.69
C SER A 8 6.14 -0.22 -14.39
N ARG A 9 6.11 -1.41 -15.01
CA ARG A 9 5.06 -2.40 -14.76
C ARG A 9 5.63 -3.52 -13.90
N LEU A 10 5.05 -3.66 -12.71
CA LEU A 10 5.35 -4.77 -11.83
C LEU A 10 5.02 -6.10 -12.54
N PRO A 11 5.75 -7.19 -12.27
CA PRO A 11 5.45 -8.51 -12.82
C PRO A 11 3.99 -8.91 -12.57
N TYR A 12 3.41 -9.71 -13.47
CA TYR A 12 1.99 -10.11 -13.38
C TYR A 12 1.66 -10.80 -12.04
N GLU A 13 2.60 -11.57 -11.51
CA GLU A 13 2.51 -12.27 -10.22
C GLU A 13 2.52 -11.31 -9.02
N VAL A 14 3.02 -10.08 -9.21
CA VAL A 14 3.00 -9.01 -8.21
C VAL A 14 1.72 -8.16 -8.34
N ASN A 15 1.20 -8.04 -9.57
CA ASN A 15 -0.07 -7.37 -9.87
C ASN A 15 -1.29 -8.10 -9.33
N ARG A 16 -1.22 -9.42 -9.16
CA ARG A 16 -2.18 -10.14 -8.34
C ARG A 16 -1.56 -10.36 -6.96
N TYR A 17 -2.31 -10.04 -5.91
CA TYR A 17 -2.02 -10.40 -4.51
C TYR A 17 -1.08 -9.48 -3.68
N GLY A 18 -0.25 -8.62 -4.27
CA GLY A 18 0.60 -7.68 -3.51
C GLY A 18 0.05 -6.26 -3.28
N CYS A 19 -1.06 -5.87 -3.94
CA CYS A 19 -1.45 -4.45 -4.09
C CYS A 19 -1.50 -3.67 -2.78
N ARG A 20 -1.96 -4.31 -1.70
CA ARG A 20 -2.03 -3.68 -0.38
C ARG A 20 -0.65 -3.38 0.20
N VAL A 21 0.29 -4.31 0.11
CA VAL A 21 1.70 -4.10 0.53
C VAL A 21 2.27 -2.89 -0.20
N PHE A 22 2.08 -2.81 -1.52
CA PHE A 22 2.57 -1.70 -2.33
C PHE A 22 1.94 -0.35 -1.95
N VAL A 23 0.63 -0.33 -1.70
CA VAL A 23 -0.04 0.88 -1.25
C VAL A 23 0.46 1.32 0.13
N LEU A 24 0.73 0.39 1.06
CA LEU A 24 1.28 0.72 2.38
C LEU A 24 2.69 1.31 2.29
N ILE A 25 3.59 0.71 1.50
CA ILE A 25 4.95 1.25 1.29
C ILE A 25 4.97 2.52 0.41
N ALA A 26 3.89 2.81 -0.33
CA ALA A 26 3.77 4.04 -1.11
C ALA A 26 3.44 5.26 -0.23
N ILE A 27 2.82 5.06 0.94
CA ILE A 27 2.50 6.17 1.86
C ILE A 27 3.77 6.97 2.22
N PRO A 28 4.85 6.34 2.73
CA PRO A 28 6.09 7.07 3.06
C PRO A 28 6.73 7.76 1.87
N GLN A 29 6.73 7.12 0.70
CA GLN A 29 7.33 7.70 -0.51
C GLN A 29 6.63 9.00 -0.92
N PHE A 30 5.31 9.03 -0.80
CA PHE A 30 4.51 10.23 -1.07
C PHE A 30 4.70 11.30 0.00
N VAL A 31 4.75 10.90 1.28
CA VAL A 31 4.98 11.81 2.41
C VAL A 31 6.35 12.50 2.30
N GLU A 32 7.39 11.72 1.99
CA GLU A 32 8.79 12.18 1.91
C GLU A 32 9.13 12.83 0.58
N GLY A 33 8.27 12.71 -0.44
CA GLY A 33 8.55 13.16 -1.81
C GLY A 33 9.74 12.44 -2.45
N ARG A 34 10.06 11.23 -1.99
CA ARG A 34 11.22 10.43 -2.42
C ARG A 34 10.79 9.00 -2.68
N CYS A 35 11.30 8.41 -3.76
CA CYS A 35 11.02 7.02 -4.09
C CYS A 35 11.96 6.09 -3.33
N LEU A 36 11.44 4.93 -2.92
CA LEU A 36 12.27 3.79 -2.57
C LEU A 36 12.82 3.18 -3.86
N ASP A 37 14.07 2.73 -3.83
CA ASP A 37 14.61 1.94 -4.93
C ASP A 37 14.14 0.47 -4.88
N SER A 38 14.45 -0.29 -5.91
CA SER A 38 14.03 -1.69 -6.01
C SER A 38 14.63 -2.59 -4.93
N GLU A 39 15.87 -2.33 -4.50
CA GLU A 39 16.51 -3.12 -3.45
C GLU A 39 15.83 -2.88 -2.10
N GLN A 40 15.53 -1.62 -1.78
CA GLN A 40 14.79 -1.24 -0.58
C GLN A 40 13.39 -1.87 -0.56
N ILE A 41 12.65 -1.84 -1.68
CA ILE A 41 11.32 -2.48 -1.79
C ILE A 41 11.42 -3.99 -1.57
N LEU A 42 12.38 -4.68 -2.20
CA LEU A 42 12.56 -6.12 -2.05
C LEU A 42 12.94 -6.48 -0.60
N ASN A 43 13.80 -5.69 0.04
CA ASN A 43 14.17 -5.88 1.44
C ASN A 43 12.98 -5.67 2.39
N LEU A 44 12.10 -4.70 2.12
CA LEU A 44 10.87 -4.50 2.89
C LEU A 44 9.92 -5.70 2.77
N ILE A 45 9.75 -6.24 1.56
CA ILE A 45 8.92 -7.42 1.32
C ILE A 45 9.51 -8.63 2.03
N ALA A 46 10.82 -8.87 1.91
CA ALA A 46 11.50 -9.98 2.57
C ALA A 46 11.37 -9.88 4.10
N ARG A 47 11.57 -8.69 4.68
CA ARG A 47 11.37 -8.41 6.11
C ARG A 47 9.92 -8.67 6.52
N GLY A 48 8.95 -8.25 5.71
CA GLY A 48 7.53 -8.50 5.95
C GLY A 48 7.17 -9.99 5.93
N LYS A 49 7.72 -10.77 5.01
CA LYS A 49 7.53 -12.22 4.93
C LYS A 49 8.18 -12.98 6.10
N ALA A 50 9.22 -12.41 6.72
CA ALA A 50 9.85 -12.98 7.90
C ALA A 50 9.06 -12.77 9.21
N VAL A 51 7.98 -11.96 9.16
CA VAL A 51 7.09 -11.72 10.29
C VAL A 51 5.68 -12.15 9.89
N ASP A 52 5.25 -13.33 10.36
CA ASP A 52 3.97 -13.98 10.00
C ASP A 52 2.72 -13.10 10.22
N GLU A 53 2.85 -12.00 10.97
CA GLU A 53 1.77 -11.07 11.25
C GLU A 53 1.75 -9.84 10.33
N VAL A 54 2.77 -9.66 9.49
CA VAL A 54 2.90 -8.53 8.55
C VAL A 54 2.52 -8.97 7.16
N ILE A 55 3.15 -10.03 6.63
CA ILE A 55 2.79 -10.69 5.38
C ILE A 55 2.57 -12.18 5.65
N VAL A 56 1.36 -12.67 5.41
CA VAL A 56 0.88 -13.97 5.92
C VAL A 56 1.03 -15.13 4.93
N ASN A 57 1.44 -14.88 3.68
CA ASN A 57 1.60 -15.93 2.66
C ASN A 57 2.50 -15.50 1.49
N GLU A 58 2.81 -16.46 0.62
CA GLU A 58 3.55 -16.24 -0.64
C GLU A 58 2.85 -15.30 -1.61
N MET A 59 1.54 -15.15 -1.47
CA MET A 59 0.73 -14.21 -2.24
C MET A 59 0.79 -12.79 -1.66
N LEU A 60 1.67 -12.49 -0.69
CA LEU A 60 1.83 -11.15 -0.12
C LEU A 60 0.57 -10.59 0.57
N ARG A 61 -0.32 -11.45 1.08
CA ARG A 61 -1.47 -11.03 1.86
C ARG A 61 -1.01 -10.35 3.15
N CYS A 62 -1.57 -9.18 3.45
CA CYS A 62 -1.24 -8.47 4.69
C CYS A 62 -1.89 -9.09 5.93
N GLY A 63 -1.15 -9.10 7.04
CA GLY A 63 -1.60 -9.56 8.36
C GLY A 63 -2.01 -8.44 9.32
N ARG A 64 -2.15 -8.76 10.61
CA ARG A 64 -2.62 -7.82 11.65
C ARG A 64 -1.66 -6.66 11.93
N GLN A 65 -0.36 -6.85 11.66
CA GLN A 65 0.70 -5.87 11.87
C GLN A 65 1.18 -5.21 10.57
N GLU A 66 0.37 -5.24 9.51
CA GLU A 66 0.69 -4.66 8.20
C GLU A 66 1.16 -3.20 8.23
N HIS A 67 0.72 -2.41 9.23
CA HIS A 67 1.12 -1.02 9.39
C HIS A 67 2.63 -0.86 9.62
N LEU A 68 3.32 -1.90 10.09
CA LEU A 68 4.78 -1.91 10.20
C LEU A 68 5.47 -1.69 8.85
N LEU A 69 4.85 -2.07 7.73
CA LEU A 69 5.37 -1.80 6.38
C LEU A 69 5.54 -0.30 6.13
N ILE A 70 4.66 0.53 6.71
CA ILE A 70 4.75 2.00 6.61
C ILE A 70 5.97 2.49 7.41
N ASN A 71 6.13 2.00 8.64
CA ASN A 71 7.25 2.39 9.51
C ASN A 71 8.60 2.01 8.90
N TRP A 72 8.72 0.78 8.40
CA TRP A 72 9.96 0.33 7.78
C TRP A 72 10.26 1.05 6.48
N ALA A 73 9.25 1.46 5.72
CA ALA A 73 9.44 2.28 4.53
C ALA A 73 9.90 3.71 4.88
N PHE A 74 9.41 4.31 5.98
CA PHE A 74 9.98 5.57 6.49
C PHE A 74 11.44 5.39 6.94
N GLU A 75 11.73 4.32 7.68
CA GLU A 75 13.09 3.96 8.12
C GLU A 75 14.04 3.84 6.91
N ALA A 76 13.62 3.13 5.86
CA ALA A 76 14.40 2.98 4.63
C ALA A 76 14.65 4.32 3.90
N LEU A 77 13.76 5.29 4.04
CA LEU A 77 13.93 6.66 3.52
C LEU A 77 14.74 7.57 4.48
N GLY A 78 15.17 7.06 5.64
CA GLY A 78 15.88 7.84 6.65
C GLY A 78 14.99 8.82 7.42
N SER A 79 13.69 8.53 7.52
CA SER A 79 12.69 9.35 8.22
C SER A 79 12.35 8.78 9.59
N THR A 80 12.14 9.66 10.57
CA THR A 80 11.66 9.30 11.93
C THR A 80 10.15 9.15 12.02
N ARG A 81 9.45 9.38 10.90
CA ARG A 81 8.01 9.26 10.83
C ARG A 81 7.54 7.82 11.04
N GLN A 82 6.32 7.72 11.53
CA GLN A 82 5.60 6.48 11.70
C GLN A 82 4.20 6.58 11.12
N GLY A 83 3.60 5.43 10.83
CA GLY A 83 2.22 5.29 10.39
C GLY A 83 1.43 4.36 11.31
N ARG A 84 0.16 4.69 11.53
CA ARG A 84 -0.83 3.78 12.15
C ARG A 84 -2.11 3.80 11.37
N GLN A 85 -2.78 2.65 11.35
CA GLN A 85 -4.19 2.59 11.02
C GLN A 85 -4.98 3.26 12.14
N VAL A 86 -5.82 4.23 11.79
CA VAL A 86 -6.71 4.91 12.74
C VAL A 86 -8.17 4.53 12.54
N GLY A 87 -8.53 4.02 11.36
CA GLY A 87 -9.93 3.81 11.03
C GLY A 87 -10.16 2.85 9.88
N TRP A 88 -11.39 2.37 9.75
CA TRP A 88 -11.80 1.53 8.62
C TRP A 88 -13.30 1.64 8.28
N ALA A 89 -14.14 1.86 9.29
CA ALA A 89 -15.57 2.09 9.12
C ALA A 89 -15.88 3.51 8.63
N PRO A 90 -17.03 3.77 7.97
CA PRO A 90 -17.43 5.10 7.50
C PRO A 90 -17.37 6.19 8.59
N GLU A 91 -17.70 5.86 9.83
CA GLU A 91 -17.70 6.81 10.95
C GLU A 91 -16.27 7.28 11.28
N HIS A 92 -15.30 6.37 11.22
CA HIS A 92 -13.88 6.69 11.40
C HIS A 92 -13.37 7.56 10.27
N VAL A 93 -13.77 7.26 9.02
CA VAL A 93 -13.44 8.09 7.85
C VAL A 93 -13.93 9.53 8.03
N ALA A 94 -15.13 9.70 8.61
CA ALA A 94 -15.72 11.02 8.82
C ALA A 94 -15.14 11.78 10.04
N ARG A 95 -14.79 11.07 11.11
CA ARG A 95 -14.48 11.69 12.42
C ARG A 95 -13.00 11.74 12.75
N ASP A 96 -12.21 10.77 12.29
CA ASP A 96 -10.83 10.65 12.75
C ASP A 96 -9.88 11.56 11.96
N ASN A 97 -8.76 11.91 12.60
CA ASN A 97 -7.70 12.65 11.94
C ASN A 97 -6.73 11.71 11.22
N TRP A 98 -7.02 11.43 9.95
CA TRP A 98 -6.20 10.65 9.04
C TRP A 98 -5.71 11.50 7.84
N GLN A 99 -4.66 11.03 7.18
CA GLN A 99 -4.04 11.71 6.03
C GLN A 99 -4.17 10.88 4.75
N TYR A 100 -4.12 9.56 4.88
CA TYR A 100 -4.11 8.63 3.75
C TYR A 100 -5.22 7.59 3.90
N MET A 101 -5.76 7.15 2.77
CA MET A 101 -6.77 6.11 2.72
C MET A 101 -6.39 5.03 1.72
N VAL A 102 -6.40 3.79 2.19
CA VAL A 102 -6.31 2.62 1.34
C VAL A 102 -7.72 2.14 1.02
N GLN A 103 -8.11 2.20 -0.25
CA GLN A 103 -9.42 1.75 -0.72
C GLN A 103 -9.31 0.34 -1.30
N HIS A 104 -10.17 -0.55 -0.83
CA HIS A 104 -10.31 -1.91 -1.31
C HIS A 104 -11.50 -2.00 -2.27
N TRP A 105 -11.23 -2.36 -3.52
CA TRP A 105 -12.20 -2.57 -4.58
C TRP A 105 -12.49 -4.05 -4.77
N GLU A 106 -13.76 -4.37 -5.03
CA GLU A 106 -14.17 -5.70 -5.45
C GLU A 106 -13.63 -6.01 -6.86
N THR A 107 -13.01 -7.18 -6.99
CA THR A 107 -12.57 -7.78 -8.26
C THR A 107 -12.86 -9.28 -8.24
N ALA A 108 -12.63 -9.98 -9.36
CA ALA A 108 -12.76 -11.44 -9.43
C ALA A 108 -11.68 -12.21 -8.65
N GLY A 109 -10.71 -11.53 -8.03
CA GLY A 109 -9.63 -12.14 -7.24
C GLY A 109 -9.96 -12.27 -5.75
N PRO A 110 -9.26 -13.13 -5.00
CA PRO A 110 -9.56 -13.45 -3.60
C PRO A 110 -9.33 -12.29 -2.61
N ASP A 111 -8.47 -11.32 -2.95
CA ASP A 111 -8.14 -10.17 -2.08
C ASP A 111 -8.62 -8.82 -2.65
N GLY A 112 -9.38 -8.83 -3.75
CA GLY A 112 -9.79 -7.60 -4.45
C GLY A 112 -8.61 -6.78 -4.99
N HIS A 113 -8.80 -5.47 -5.18
CA HIS A 113 -7.76 -4.53 -5.62
C HIS A 113 -7.60 -3.37 -4.63
N PHE A 114 -6.38 -2.90 -4.41
CA PHE A 114 -6.11 -1.82 -3.46
C PHE A 114 -5.50 -0.61 -4.15
N ILE A 115 -6.02 0.57 -3.83
CA ILE A 115 -5.47 1.86 -4.27
C ILE A 115 -5.23 2.78 -3.07
N LEU A 116 -4.31 3.73 -3.23
CA LEU A 116 -4.08 4.83 -2.30
C LEU A 116 -4.91 6.04 -2.75
N ALA A 117 -5.63 6.64 -1.82
CA ALA A 117 -6.42 7.85 -2.03
C ALA A 117 -6.17 8.89 -0.93
N ASP A 118 -6.42 10.15 -1.27
CA ASP A 118 -6.34 11.29 -0.34
C ASP A 118 -7.64 11.48 0.48
N ARG A 119 -7.70 12.57 1.25
CA ARG A 119 -8.90 12.93 2.03
C ARG A 119 -10.15 13.20 1.19
N GLY A 120 -9.96 13.70 -0.03
CA GLY A 120 -11.03 13.92 -1.01
C GLY A 120 -11.44 12.67 -1.77
N GLN A 121 -10.90 11.49 -1.42
CA GLN A 121 -11.10 10.22 -2.13
C GLN A 121 -10.54 10.24 -3.56
N LYS A 122 -9.60 11.16 -3.86
CA LYS A 122 -8.92 11.19 -5.15
C LYS A 122 -7.80 10.16 -5.15
N GLU A 123 -7.69 9.37 -6.21
CA GLU A 123 -6.58 8.42 -6.40
C GLU A 123 -5.24 9.15 -6.38
N ILE A 124 -4.34 8.69 -5.51
CA ILE A 124 -2.93 9.09 -5.46
C ILE A 124 -2.07 8.07 -6.19
N TYR A 125 -2.30 6.78 -5.91
CA TYR A 125 -1.48 5.69 -6.45
C TYR A 125 -2.31 4.42 -6.64
N ASN A 126 -2.11 3.77 -7.79
CA ASN A 126 -2.71 2.49 -8.14
C ASN A 126 -1.59 1.57 -8.66
N PRO A 127 -1.26 0.49 -7.94
CA PRO A 127 -0.09 -0.32 -8.24
C PRO A 127 -0.20 -1.13 -9.54
N SER A 128 -1.41 -1.40 -10.03
CA SER A 128 -1.59 -2.23 -11.22
C SER A 128 -1.94 -1.43 -12.47
N ARG A 129 -2.75 -0.36 -12.37
CA ARG A 129 -3.29 0.44 -13.52
C ARG A 129 -3.67 -0.38 -14.76
N ASP A 130 -3.90 -1.67 -14.60
CA ASP A 130 -4.16 -2.61 -15.68
C ASP A 130 -5.64 -2.46 -16.04
N PRO A 131 -5.96 -2.01 -17.26
CA PRO A 131 -7.36 -1.87 -17.68
C PRO A 131 -8.12 -3.21 -17.68
N ALA A 132 -7.43 -4.35 -17.63
CA ALA A 132 -8.05 -5.67 -17.51
C ALA A 132 -8.60 -5.97 -16.10
N ILE A 133 -8.22 -5.19 -15.08
CA ILE A 133 -8.77 -5.34 -13.72
C ILE A 133 -10.09 -4.56 -13.64
N GLU A 134 -11.20 -5.29 -13.77
CA GLU A 134 -12.54 -4.74 -13.56
C GLU A 134 -12.76 -4.43 -12.07
N MET A 135 -12.85 -3.14 -11.73
CA MET A 135 -13.14 -2.65 -10.38
C MET A 135 -14.61 -2.23 -10.30
N LYS A 136 -15.41 -2.91 -9.47
CA LYS A 136 -16.88 -2.70 -9.43
C LYS A 136 -17.31 -1.71 -8.36
N GLN A 137 -16.87 -1.91 -7.13
CA GLN A 137 -17.24 -1.08 -5.99
C GLN A 137 -16.20 -1.13 -4.87
N ILE A 138 -16.16 -0.10 -4.04
CA ILE A 138 -15.35 -0.07 -2.82
C ILE A 138 -16.05 -0.90 -1.75
N VAL A 139 -15.37 -1.95 -1.28
CA VAL A 139 -15.88 -2.84 -0.21
C VAL A 139 -15.26 -2.53 1.15
N ARG A 140 -14.08 -1.90 1.21
CA ARG A 140 -13.46 -1.48 2.48
C ARG A 140 -12.61 -0.22 2.28
N ARG A 141 -12.57 0.63 3.31
CA ARG A 141 -11.63 1.75 3.42
C ARG A 141 -10.78 1.55 4.66
N LEU A 142 -9.51 1.94 4.60
CA LEU A 142 -8.60 1.90 5.74
C LEU A 142 -7.89 3.23 5.81
N CYS A 143 -8.04 3.91 6.94
CA CYS A 143 -7.51 5.24 7.15
C CYS A 143 -6.21 5.15 7.96
N TYR A 144 -5.21 5.90 7.50
CA TYR A 144 -3.89 5.97 8.09
C TYR A 144 -3.53 7.40 8.45
N SER A 145 -2.84 7.55 9.57
CA SER A 145 -2.26 8.80 10.05
C SER A 145 -0.75 8.64 10.17
N THR A 146 0.00 9.74 10.03
CA THR A 146 1.46 9.77 10.19
C THR A 146 1.88 10.83 11.21
N TRP A 147 2.94 10.56 11.98
CA TRP A 147 3.51 11.48 12.98
C TRP A 147 5.02 11.19 13.14
N GLU A 148 5.75 12.10 13.79
CA GLU A 148 7.16 11.89 14.19
C GLU A 148 7.24 11.15 15.53
N ALA A 149 8.20 10.24 15.68
CA ALA A 149 8.42 9.47 16.90
C ALA A 149 8.83 10.31 18.13
#